data_AF-K0KKE9-F1
#
_entry.id   AF-K0KKE9-F1
#
_cell.length_a   1.000
_cell.length_b   1.000
_cell.length_c   1.000
_cell.angle_alpha   90.00
_cell.angle_beta   90.00
_cell.angle_gamma   90.00
#
_symmetry.space_group_name_H-M   'P 1'
#
loop_
_entity.id
_entity.type
_entity.pdbx_description
1 polymer ?
#
loop_
_entity_poly.entity_id
_entity_poly.type
_entity_poly.pdbx_seq_one_letter_code
_entity_poly.pdbx_strand_id
1 'polypeptide(L)'
;MDLQLDRNRITILLNTNTLLLHKFTQTRDQTLLKRLHANLTCIGELSEKHNNNNGNLNKPIFPTILSPPNDSPELMEMYVKLQQLFPEGVQILQRRTLLLRQEQLKRQFQQQQQQQQQQQQQQGSISGGVPSGVPNGVGIPGGVPGGVPGSNITTPNIQQQQVQNPQFNQGNQGNQSFW
;
A
#
# COMPACT_ATOMS: atom_id res chain seq x y z
N MET A 1 -25.09 7.08 20.31
CA MET A 1 -24.89 6.32 19.06
C MET A 1 -26.23 6.15 18.38
N ASP A 2 -26.27 6.27 17.07
CA ASP A 2 -27.52 6.20 16.33
C ASP A 2 -27.81 4.74 15.90
N LEU A 3 -28.62 4.05 16.72
CA LEU A 3 -29.08 2.68 16.47
C LEU A 3 -29.83 2.56 15.14
N GLN A 4 -30.53 3.61 14.74
CA GLN A 4 -31.25 3.65 13.48
C GLN A 4 -30.27 3.70 12.30
N LEU A 5 -29.19 4.47 12.43
CA LEU A 5 -28.12 4.52 11.43
C LEU A 5 -27.45 3.15 11.25
N ASP A 6 -27.09 2.46 12.33
CA ASP A 6 -26.44 1.14 12.24
C ASP A 6 -27.38 0.07 11.66
N ARG A 7 -28.70 0.14 11.93
CA ARG A 7 -29.70 -0.69 11.24
C ARG A 7 -29.72 -0.41 9.74
N ASN A 8 -29.76 0.87 9.33
CA ASN A 8 -29.75 1.25 7.91
C ASN A 8 -28.48 0.75 7.20
N ARG A 9 -27.32 0.84 7.87
CA ARG A 9 -26.03 0.31 7.40
C ARG A 9 -26.08 -1.21 7.17
N ILE A 10 -26.62 -1.96 8.13
CA ILE A 10 -26.77 -3.41 7.98
C ILE A 10 -27.73 -3.75 6.83
N THR A 11 -28.87 -3.06 6.74
CA THR A 11 -29.84 -3.28 5.66
C THR A 11 -29.24 -3.05 4.27
N ILE A 12 -28.52 -1.94 4.06
CA ILE A 12 -27.91 -1.68 2.76
C ILE A 12 -26.81 -2.71 2.42
N LEU A 13 -26.03 -3.15 3.41
CA LEU A 13 -24.98 -4.16 3.22
C LEU A 13 -25.56 -5.52 2.83
N LEU A 14 -26.65 -5.93 3.48
CA LEU A 14 -27.36 -7.17 3.15
C LEU A 14 -27.95 -7.11 1.74
N ASN A 15 -28.64 -6.02 1.39
CA ASN A 15 -29.22 -5.85 0.06
C ASN A 15 -28.14 -5.86 -1.03
N THR A 16 -27.00 -5.20 -0.77
CA THR A 16 -25.84 -5.21 -1.68
C THR A 16 -25.29 -6.63 -1.83
N ASN A 17 -25.17 -7.39 -0.73
CA ASN A 17 -24.69 -8.77 -0.76
C ASN A 17 -25.60 -9.72 -1.54
N THR A 18 -26.92 -9.54 -1.49
CA THR A 18 -27.86 -10.33 -2.30
C THR A 18 -27.58 -10.16 -3.79
N LEU A 19 -27.38 -8.92 -4.25
CA LEU A 19 -27.09 -8.62 -5.65
C LEU A 19 -25.68 -9.10 -6.05
N LEU A 20 -24.68 -8.89 -5.20
CA LEU A 20 -23.32 -9.39 -5.41
C LEU A 20 -23.29 -10.92 -5.53
N LEU A 21 -24.05 -11.63 -4.70
CA LEU A 21 -24.11 -13.10 -4.73
C LEU A 21 -24.74 -13.59 -6.04
N HIS A 22 -25.84 -12.96 -6.47
CA HIS A 22 -26.48 -13.29 -7.74
C HIS A 22 -25.55 -13.07 -8.93
N LYS A 23 -24.72 -12.02 -8.91
CA LYS A 23 -23.72 -11.80 -9.96
C LYS A 23 -22.54 -12.76 -9.86
N PHE A 24 -22.09 -13.06 -8.65
CA PHE A 24 -21.00 -14.02 -8.43
C PHE A 24 -21.34 -15.42 -8.94
N THR A 25 -22.58 -15.89 -8.78
CA THR A 25 -22.97 -17.21 -9.31
C THR A 25 -22.94 -17.27 -10.85
N GLN A 26 -23.12 -16.13 -11.52
CA GLN A 26 -23.07 -16.01 -12.98
C GLN A 26 -21.64 -15.91 -13.51
N THR A 27 -20.81 -15.03 -12.93
CA THR A 27 -19.49 -14.68 -13.48
C THR A 27 -18.34 -15.44 -12.84
N ARG A 28 -18.54 -15.96 -11.61
CA ARG A 28 -17.49 -16.55 -10.76
C ARG A 28 -16.32 -15.61 -10.48
N ASP A 29 -16.54 -14.30 -10.57
CA ASP A 29 -15.50 -13.30 -10.35
C ASP A 29 -15.07 -13.23 -8.87
N GLN A 30 -13.78 -13.46 -8.63
CA GLN A 30 -13.17 -13.38 -7.31
C GLN A 30 -13.21 -11.97 -6.70
N THR A 31 -13.32 -10.91 -7.52
CA THR A 31 -13.46 -9.55 -6.99
C THR A 31 -14.80 -9.37 -6.26
N LEU A 32 -15.88 -9.98 -6.76
CA LEU A 32 -17.19 -10.00 -6.11
C LEU A 32 -17.15 -10.75 -4.78
N LEU A 33 -16.41 -11.86 -4.72
CA LEU A 33 -16.23 -12.62 -3.48
C LEU A 33 -15.50 -11.80 -2.40
N LYS A 34 -14.46 -11.05 -2.78
CA LYS A 34 -13.76 -10.13 -1.85
C LYS A 34 -14.70 -9.04 -1.31
N ARG A 35 -15.59 -8.50 -2.16
CA ARG A 35 -16.60 -7.50 -1.77
C ARG A 35 -17.64 -8.08 -0.80
N LEU A 36 -18.14 -9.28 -1.09
CA LEU A 36 -19.04 -10.02 -0.18
C LEU A 36 -18.38 -10.20 1.19
N HIS A 37 -17.14 -10.68 1.23
CA HIS A 37 -16.41 -10.86 2.48
C HIS A 37 -16.25 -9.54 3.25
N ALA A 38 -15.81 -8.46 2.58
CA ALA A 38 -15.66 -7.15 3.20
C ALA A 38 -16.96 -6.65 3.85
N ASN A 39 -18.09 -6.81 3.15
CA ASN A 39 -19.40 -6.43 3.67
C ASN A 39 -19.82 -7.30 4.87
N LEU A 40 -19.62 -8.62 4.79
CA LEU A 40 -19.96 -9.54 5.88
C LEU A 40 -19.12 -9.29 7.15
N THR A 41 -17.82 -9.04 7.00
CA THR A 41 -16.96 -8.64 8.12
C THR A 41 -17.49 -7.36 8.78
N CYS A 42 -17.86 -6.35 7.99
CA CYS A 42 -18.44 -5.12 8.52
C CYS A 42 -19.77 -5.36 9.26
N ILE A 43 -20.65 -6.22 8.74
CA ILE A 43 -21.90 -6.58 9.44
C ILE A 43 -21.59 -7.25 10.78
N GLY A 44 -20.62 -8.17 10.83
CA GLY A 44 -20.17 -8.82 12.06
C GLY A 44 -19.70 -7.81 13.10
N GLU A 45 -18.80 -6.90 12.73
CA GLU A 45 -18.29 -5.85 13.61
C GLU A 45 -19.41 -4.91 14.11
N LEU A 46 -20.35 -4.51 13.23
CA LEU A 46 -21.50 -3.69 13.62
C LEU A 46 -22.42 -4.43 14.61
N SER A 47 -22.62 -5.73 14.42
CA SER A 47 -23.47 -6.56 15.27
C SER A 47 -22.83 -6.79 16.64
N GLU A 48 -21.53 -7.05 16.69
CA GLU A 48 -20.76 -7.19 17.93
C GLU A 48 -20.78 -5.90 18.74
N LYS A 49 -20.59 -4.76 18.07
CA LYS A 49 -20.69 -3.43 18.70
C LYS A 49 -22.08 -3.18 19.31
N HIS A 50 -23.14 -3.69 18.68
CA HIS A 50 -24.51 -3.58 19.21
C HIS A 50 -24.74 -4.46 20.45
N ASN A 51 -24.15 -5.66 20.49
CA ASN A 51 -24.33 -6.60 21.60
C ASN A 51 -23.44 -6.28 22.81
N ASN A 52 -22.25 -5.75 22.59
CA ASN A 52 -21.29 -5.39 23.64
C ASN A 52 -21.42 -3.90 24.01
N ASN A 53 -22.43 -3.58 24.82
CA ASN A 53 -22.68 -2.23 25.34
C ASN A 53 -21.51 -1.62 26.15
N ASN A 54 -20.54 -2.45 26.57
CA ASN A 54 -19.36 -2.05 27.35
C ASN A 54 -18.05 -2.02 26.53
N GLY A 55 -18.10 -2.34 25.23
CA GLY A 55 -16.93 -2.34 24.37
C GLY A 55 -16.55 -0.92 23.95
N ASN A 56 -15.40 -0.44 24.42
CA ASN A 56 -14.80 0.86 24.05
C ASN A 56 -14.28 0.84 22.60
N LEU A 57 -15.13 0.46 21.64
CA LEU A 57 -14.85 0.41 20.20
C LEU A 57 -14.97 1.82 19.63
N ASN A 58 -14.02 2.70 20.00
CA ASN A 58 -13.86 4.03 19.40
C ASN A 58 -13.29 3.96 17.97
N LYS A 59 -13.08 2.75 17.43
CA LYS A 59 -12.61 2.55 16.06
C LYS A 59 -13.80 2.65 15.09
N PRO A 60 -13.70 3.44 14.02
CA PRO A 60 -14.73 3.47 12.98
C PRO A 60 -14.82 2.11 12.29
N ILE A 61 -16.05 1.60 12.16
CA ILE A 61 -16.39 0.34 11.48
C ILE A 61 -16.97 0.70 10.12
N PHE A 62 -16.37 0.18 9.05
CA PHE A 62 -16.84 0.38 7.68
C PHE A 62 -16.28 -0.72 6.75
N PRO A 63 -16.96 -1.00 5.63
CA PRO A 63 -16.46 -1.94 4.63
C PRO A 63 -15.14 -1.46 4.02
N THR A 64 -14.20 -2.38 3.80
CA THR A 64 -12.92 -2.04 3.17
C THR A 64 -13.03 -1.73 1.68
N ILE A 65 -14.18 -2.03 1.06
CA ILE A 65 -14.48 -1.73 -0.34
C ILE A 65 -15.80 -0.95 -0.41
N LEU A 66 -15.71 0.35 -0.72
CA LEU A 66 -16.86 1.27 -0.83
C LEU A 66 -17.13 1.75 -2.27
N SER A 67 -16.32 1.34 -3.24
CA SER A 67 -16.58 1.61 -4.66
C SER A 67 -17.46 0.54 -5.27
N PRO A 68 -18.29 0.85 -6.28
CA PRO A 68 -19.01 -0.17 -7.03
C PRO A 68 -18.05 -1.10 -7.82
N PRO A 69 -18.46 -2.33 -8.16
CA PRO A 69 -17.83 -3.10 -9.23
C PRO A 69 -18.10 -2.47 -10.61
N ASN A 70 -17.10 -2.47 -11.48
CA ASN A 70 -17.17 -1.84 -12.81
C ASN A 70 -18.18 -2.51 -13.73
N ASP A 71 -18.25 -3.84 -13.67
CA ASP A 71 -19.03 -4.67 -14.59
C ASP A 71 -20.51 -4.83 -14.17
N SER A 72 -20.96 -4.09 -13.17
CA SER A 72 -22.29 -4.25 -12.58
C SER A 72 -22.90 -2.89 -12.22
N PRO A 73 -23.36 -2.13 -13.24
CA PRO A 73 -23.92 -0.80 -13.04
C PRO A 73 -25.18 -0.79 -12.17
N GLU A 74 -25.93 -1.91 -12.10
CA GLU A 74 -27.07 -2.05 -11.21
C GLU A 74 -26.71 -1.93 -9.72
N LEU A 75 -25.44 -2.15 -9.35
CA LEU A 75 -24.95 -1.98 -7.97
C LEU A 75 -24.60 -0.52 -7.66
N MET A 76 -24.52 0.36 -8.66
CA MET A 76 -24.07 1.74 -8.49
C MET A 76 -24.90 2.49 -7.44
N GLU A 77 -26.23 2.43 -7.53
CA GLU A 77 -27.12 3.14 -6.60
C GLU A 77 -26.94 2.65 -5.15
N MET A 78 -26.77 1.34 -4.95
CA MET A 78 -26.52 0.75 -3.64
C MET A 78 -25.19 1.24 -3.06
N TYR A 79 -24.14 1.29 -3.87
CA TYR A 79 -22.83 1.78 -3.42
C TYR A 79 -22.81 3.28 -3.14
N VAL A 80 -23.61 4.10 -3.85
CA VAL A 80 -23.80 5.51 -3.50
C VAL A 80 -24.43 5.64 -2.11
N LYS A 81 -25.51 4.90 -1.83
CA LYS A 81 -26.14 4.87 -0.50
C LYS A 81 -25.17 4.36 0.58
N LEU A 82 -24.38 3.35 0.26
CA LEU A 82 -23.34 2.80 1.15
C LEU A 82 -22.34 3.90 1.54
N GLN A 83 -21.82 4.65 0.57
CA GLN A 83 -20.88 5.74 0.82
C GLN A 83 -21.49 6.86 1.69
N GLN A 84 -22.77 7.20 1.46
CA GLN A 84 -23.49 8.18 2.28
C GLN A 84 -23.65 7.74 3.74
N LEU A 85 -23.82 6.43 3.98
CA LEU A 85 -23.95 5.86 5.31
C LEU A 85 -22.60 5.67 6.02
N PHE A 86 -21.48 5.68 5.30
CA PHE A 86 -20.13 5.53 5.84
C PHE A 86 -19.19 6.69 5.46
N PRO A 87 -19.52 7.95 5.81
CA PRO A 87 -18.73 9.11 5.41
C PRO A 87 -17.30 9.06 5.98
N GLU A 88 -17.12 8.50 7.18
CA GLU A 88 -15.79 8.33 7.79
C GLU A 88 -14.95 7.32 7.00
N GLY A 89 -15.57 6.21 6.57
CA GLY A 89 -14.91 5.19 5.76
C GLY A 89 -14.41 5.74 4.43
N VAL A 90 -15.23 6.57 3.76
CA VAL A 90 -14.84 7.25 2.52
C VAL A 90 -13.62 8.14 2.75
N GLN A 91 -13.62 8.97 3.79
CA GLN A 91 -12.49 9.85 4.10
C GLN A 91 -11.19 9.07 4.41
N ILE A 92 -11.31 7.98 5.19
CA ILE A 92 -10.16 7.14 5.55
C ILE A 92 -9.57 6.48 4.30
N LEU A 93 -10.42 5.93 3.42
CA LEU A 93 -9.97 5.32 2.17
C LEU A 93 -9.31 6.34 1.24
N GLN A 94 -9.89 7.53 1.08
CA GLN A 94 -9.31 8.61 0.28
C GLN A 94 -7.93 9.03 0.82
N ARG A 95 -7.81 9.24 2.14
CA ARG A 95 -6.54 9.58 2.78
C ARG A 95 -5.49 8.49 2.56
N ARG A 96 -5.88 7.21 2.73
CA ARG A 96 -4.98 6.08 2.51
C ARG A 96 -4.47 6.02 1.07
N THR A 97 -5.35 6.24 0.10
CA THR A 97 -4.98 6.28 -1.33
C THR A 97 -3.97 7.40 -1.62
N LEU A 98 -4.16 8.58 -1.04
CA LEU A 98 -3.22 9.70 -1.19
C LEU A 98 -1.84 9.37 -0.62
N LEU A 99 -1.79 8.77 0.57
CA LEU A 99 -0.53 8.37 1.21
C LEU A 99 0.21 7.31 0.40
N LEU A 100 -0.49 6.29 -0.10
CA LEU A 100 0.11 5.26 -0.95
C LEU A 100 0.69 5.85 -2.24
N ARG A 101 -0.02 6.80 -2.87
CA ARG A 101 0.48 7.52 -4.05
C ARG A 101 1.74 8.33 -3.72
N GLN A 102 1.78 9.00 -2.58
CA GLN A 102 2.96 9.75 -2.15
C GLN A 102 4.18 8.83 -1.93
N GLU A 103 3.97 7.67 -1.30
CA GLU A 103 5.03 6.69 -1.06
C GLU A 103 5.58 6.11 -2.37
N GLN A 104 4.70 5.86 -3.34
CA GLN A 104 5.09 5.35 -4.66
C GLN A 104 6.00 6.33 -5.41
N LEU A 105 5.65 7.62 -5.40
CA LEU A 105 6.49 8.67 -6.02
C LEU A 105 7.86 8.79 -5.34
N LYS A 106 7.91 8.69 -4.00
CA LYS A 106 9.18 8.74 -3.25
C LYS A 106 10.11 7.58 -3.63
N ARG A 107 9.58 6.36 -3.79
CA ARG A 107 10.38 5.20 -4.23
C ARG A 107 10.93 5.37 -5.65
N GLN A 108 10.15 5.97 -6.55
CA GLN A 108 10.58 6.17 -7.93
C GLN A 108 11.77 7.16 -8.01
N PHE A 109 11.74 8.24 -7.23
CA PHE A 109 12.85 9.21 -7.21
C PHE A 109 14.15 8.62 -6.63
N GLN A 110 14.04 7.74 -5.63
CA GLN A 110 15.23 7.16 -4.97
C GLN A 110 15.98 6.16 -5.86
N GLN A 111 15.28 5.43 -6.74
CA GLN A 111 15.95 4.53 -7.70
C GLN A 111 16.71 5.28 -8.80
N GLN A 112 16.23 6.46 -9.22
CA GLN A 112 16.88 7.22 -10.28
C GLN A 112 18.23 7.81 -9.83
N GLN A 113 18.37 8.13 -8.54
CA GLN A 113 19.62 8.70 -8.01
C GLN A 113 20.75 7.66 -7.86
N GLN A 114 20.43 6.37 -7.63
CA GLN A 114 21.46 5.31 -7.53
C GLN A 114 22.06 4.92 -8.88
N GLN A 115 21.33 5.00 -9.99
CA GLN A 115 21.90 4.69 -11.31
C GLN A 115 22.92 5.73 -11.79
N GLN A 116 22.78 6.99 -11.38
CA GLN A 116 23.71 8.04 -11.83
C GLN A 116 25.07 7.99 -11.09
N GLN A 117 25.13 7.39 -9.90
CA GLN A 117 26.38 7.30 -9.13
C GLN A 117 27.26 6.12 -9.54
N GLN A 118 26.70 5.07 -10.15
CA GLN A 118 27.50 3.91 -10.61
C GLN A 118 28.23 4.15 -11.94
N GLN A 119 27.77 5.09 -12.76
CA GLN A 119 28.40 5.33 -14.07
C GLN A 119 29.67 6.20 -14.00
N GLN A 120 29.94 6.84 -12.86
CA GLN A 120 31.13 7.70 -12.70
C GLN A 120 32.34 6.98 -12.05
N GLN A 121 32.17 5.75 -11.55
CA GLN A 121 33.26 4.99 -10.92
C GLN A 121 33.95 3.95 -11.83
N GLN A 122 33.45 3.73 -13.06
CA GLN A 122 34.06 2.75 -13.99
C GLN A 122 35.03 3.35 -15.02
N GLN A 123 35.23 4.68 -15.03
CA GLN A 123 36.17 5.34 -15.94
C GLN A 123 37.41 5.85 -15.19
N GLY A 124 38.05 4.98 -14.40
CA GLY A 124 39.23 5.34 -13.61
C GLY A 124 40.31 4.25 -13.44
N SER A 125 40.16 3.04 -13.98
CA SER A 125 41.11 1.94 -13.76
C SER A 125 41.45 1.17 -15.05
N ILE A 126 42.18 1.84 -15.95
CA ILE A 126 42.97 1.20 -17.01
C ILE A 126 44.41 1.64 -16.89
N SER A 127 45.18 0.93 -16.08
CA SER A 127 46.65 0.93 -16.14
C SER A 127 47.22 -0.39 -15.63
N GLY A 128 47.38 -1.34 -16.55
CA GLY A 128 48.56 -2.18 -16.75
C GLY A 128 49.01 -3.19 -15.67
N GLY A 129 49.11 -4.47 -16.06
CA GLY A 129 50.11 -5.39 -15.50
C GLY A 129 49.67 -6.85 -15.32
N VAL A 130 49.98 -7.69 -16.31
CA VAL A 130 50.32 -9.13 -16.14
C VAL A 130 51.86 -9.21 -16.15
N PRO A 131 52.56 -10.23 -15.58
CA PRO A 131 52.18 -11.66 -15.62
C PRO A 131 52.64 -12.59 -14.45
N SER A 132 52.22 -13.86 -14.55
CA SER A 132 52.94 -15.11 -14.19
C SER A 132 53.16 -15.54 -12.73
N GLY A 133 52.64 -16.73 -12.40
CA GLY A 133 53.17 -17.60 -11.32
C GLY A 133 52.20 -18.66 -10.76
N VAL A 134 52.29 -19.90 -11.23
CA VAL A 134 51.82 -21.16 -10.59
C VAL A 134 53.07 -21.76 -9.88
N PRO A 135 53.07 -22.71 -8.89
CA PRO A 135 52.02 -23.66 -8.47
C PRO A 135 51.96 -24.10 -6.97
N ASN A 136 50.97 -24.96 -6.66
CA ASN A 136 50.90 -26.02 -5.61
C ASN A 136 51.41 -25.79 -4.17
N GLY A 137 50.49 -25.94 -3.20
CA GLY A 137 50.80 -26.21 -1.80
C GLY A 137 49.59 -26.75 -1.03
N VAL A 138 49.58 -28.06 -0.76
CA VAL A 138 48.64 -28.77 0.12
C VAL A 138 49.04 -28.55 1.59
N GLY A 139 48.07 -28.24 2.46
CA GLY A 139 48.27 -28.22 3.92
C GLY A 139 46.97 -27.90 4.67
N ILE A 140 46.68 -28.68 5.72
CA ILE A 140 45.38 -28.87 6.36
C ILE A 140 45.27 -28.00 7.67
N PRO A 141 44.34 -28.22 8.63
CA PRO A 141 43.42 -27.20 9.15
C PRO A 141 43.74 -26.70 10.58
N GLY A 142 43.05 -25.63 11.02
CA GLY A 142 42.78 -25.43 12.45
C GLY A 142 42.92 -24.00 12.97
N GLY A 143 41.96 -23.60 13.82
CA GLY A 143 42.17 -22.58 14.85
C GLY A 143 41.53 -21.20 14.60
N VAL A 144 40.28 -21.03 15.07
CA VAL A 144 39.83 -19.80 15.75
C VAL A 144 40.72 -19.59 17.00
N PRO A 145 41.03 -18.36 17.49
CA PRO A 145 40.00 -17.39 17.93
C PRO A 145 40.36 -15.88 17.87
N GLY A 146 39.33 -15.03 17.89
CA GLY A 146 39.32 -13.77 18.68
C GLY A 146 39.88 -12.50 18.04
N GLY A 147 39.03 -11.45 17.98
CA GLY A 147 39.47 -10.06 17.85
C GLY A 147 38.53 -9.12 17.08
N VAL A 148 37.52 -8.58 17.75
CA VAL A 148 36.93 -7.24 17.48
C VAL A 148 37.32 -6.37 18.70
N PRO A 149 37.43 -5.02 18.64
CA PRO A 149 36.84 -4.09 17.68
C PRO A 149 37.76 -2.95 17.17
N GLY A 150 37.49 -2.43 15.98
CA GLY A 150 38.13 -1.22 15.45
C GLY A 150 37.09 -0.29 14.81
N SER A 151 36.46 0.52 15.64
CA SER A 151 35.52 1.57 15.24
C SER A 151 36.28 2.77 14.66
N ASN A 152 36.32 2.88 13.33
CA ASN A 152 36.58 4.14 12.64
C ASN A 152 35.24 4.71 12.17
N ILE A 153 34.71 5.65 12.95
CA ILE A 153 33.58 6.49 12.58
C ILE A 153 34.18 7.66 11.80
N THR A 154 34.21 7.54 10.47
CA THR A 154 34.43 8.69 9.59
C THR A 154 33.07 9.27 9.25
N THR A 155 32.78 10.43 9.83
CA THR A 155 31.60 11.27 9.56
C THR A 155 31.60 11.75 8.11
N PRO A 156 30.55 11.48 7.30
CA PRO A 156 30.31 12.22 6.07
C PRO A 156 29.52 13.49 6.40
N ASN A 157 30.12 14.61 6.02
CA ASN A 157 29.61 15.97 6.00
C ASN A 157 28.25 16.04 5.26
N ILE A 158 27.15 16.25 5.98
CA ILE A 158 25.85 16.60 5.38
C ILE A 158 25.90 18.09 5.05
N GLN A 159 26.38 18.38 3.84
CA GLN A 159 26.19 19.69 3.23
C GLN A 159 24.72 19.78 2.82
N GLN A 160 23.99 20.66 3.51
CA GLN A 160 22.63 21.04 3.18
C GLN A 160 22.57 21.47 1.72
N GLN A 161 21.92 20.67 0.88
CA GLN A 161 21.48 21.11 -0.42
C GLN A 161 19.97 21.36 -0.33
N GLN A 162 19.64 22.65 -0.22
CA GLN A 162 18.33 23.22 -0.49
C GLN A 162 17.83 22.65 -1.81
N VAL A 163 16.81 21.79 -1.76
CA VAL A 163 16.06 21.41 -2.94
C VAL A 163 14.77 22.23 -2.96
N GLN A 164 14.80 23.17 -3.88
CA GLN A 164 13.75 24.06 -4.33
C GLN A 164 12.43 23.30 -4.57
N ASN A 165 11.33 23.84 -4.05
CA ASN A 165 9.96 23.43 -4.35
C ASN A 165 9.75 23.30 -5.89
N PRO A 166 9.29 22.16 -6.40
CA PRO A 166 8.67 22.12 -7.71
C PRO A 166 7.27 22.71 -7.60
N GLN A 167 7.16 23.91 -8.14
CA GLN A 167 5.94 24.64 -8.47
C GLN A 167 4.93 23.69 -9.14
N PHE A 168 3.71 23.67 -8.62
CA PHE A 168 2.54 23.03 -9.21
C PHE A 168 2.38 23.49 -10.67
N ASN A 169 2.67 22.62 -11.63
CA ASN A 169 2.28 22.85 -13.02
C ASN A 169 0.95 22.10 -13.25
N GLN A 170 -0.15 22.85 -13.12
CA GLN A 170 -1.46 22.42 -13.58
C GLN A 170 -1.41 22.32 -15.11
N GLY A 171 -1.55 21.10 -15.63
CA GLY A 171 -1.56 20.93 -17.08
C GLY A 171 -1.55 19.47 -17.50
N ASN A 172 -2.62 18.74 -17.18
CA ASN A 172 -3.19 17.81 -18.15
C ASN A 172 -4.55 17.30 -17.65
N GLN A 173 -5.62 17.79 -18.26
CA GLN A 173 -6.90 17.08 -18.28
C GLN A 173 -6.76 15.88 -19.22
N GLY A 174 -5.98 14.91 -18.77
CA GLY A 174 -5.95 13.58 -19.34
C GLY A 174 -7.11 12.82 -18.76
N ASN A 175 -8.14 12.66 -19.57
CA ASN A 175 -9.23 11.72 -19.41
C ASN A 175 -8.66 10.33 -19.04
N GLN A 176 -8.57 10.04 -17.74
CA GLN A 176 -8.23 8.71 -17.25
C GLN A 176 -9.51 8.15 -16.67
N SER A 177 -10.12 7.28 -17.47
CA SER A 177 -10.98 6.21 -16.99
C SER A 177 -10.33 5.61 -15.75
N PHE A 178 -10.99 5.84 -14.62
CA PHE A 178 -10.69 5.12 -13.40
C PHE A 178 -11.37 3.76 -13.51
N TRP A 179 -10.55 2.73 -13.27
CA TRP A 179 -10.88 1.32 -13.05
C TRP A 179 -11.03 0.47 -14.31
#